data_AF-A0A0U3MAF4-F1
#
_entry.id   AF-A0A0U3MAF4-F1
#
_cell.length_a   1.000
_cell.length_b   1.000
_cell.length_c   1.000
_cell.angle_alpha   90.00
_cell.angle_beta   90.00
_cell.angle_gamma   90.00
#
_symmetry.space_group_name_H-M   'P 1'
#
loop_
_entity.id
_entity.type
_entity.pdbx_description
1 polymer ?
#
loop_
_entity_poly.entity_id
_entity_poly.type
_entity_poly.pdbx_seq_one_letter_code
_entity_poly.pdbx_strand_id
1 'polypeptide(L)'
;MGQEQIYRGTSYVVEAVPDGQGWHGRYRLLDVGTIGDADSLHPSLDTVWATENEALTYATEAACHAIETLQTGRPQGQGHGSPSSERRYTSLGQ
;
A
#
# COMPACT_ATOMS: atom_id res chain seq x y z
N MET A 1 -13.39 -9.01 -13.88
CA MET A 1 -12.08 -9.62 -14.19
C MET A 1 -11.02 -8.72 -13.58
N GLY A 2 -10.20 -9.21 -12.67
CA GLY A 2 -9.17 -8.38 -12.02
C GLY A 2 -7.95 -8.17 -12.93
N GLN A 3 -7.41 -6.94 -12.96
CA GLN A 3 -6.19 -6.60 -13.68
C GLN A 3 -5.00 -6.61 -12.71
N GLU A 4 -4.04 -7.52 -12.91
CA GLU A 4 -2.80 -7.58 -12.14
C GLU A 4 -1.80 -6.55 -12.67
N GLN A 5 -1.19 -5.79 -11.76
CA GLN A 5 -0.22 -4.75 -12.03
C GLN A 5 0.89 -4.77 -10.97
N ILE A 6 2.02 -4.13 -11.28
CA ILE A 6 3.17 -4.03 -10.37
C ILE A 6 3.53 -2.56 -10.21
N TYR A 7 3.61 -2.09 -8.96
CA TYR A 7 4.03 -0.73 -8.62
C TYR A 7 5.10 -0.76 -7.52
N ARG A 8 6.26 -0.14 -7.79
CA ARG A 8 7.42 -0.10 -6.88
C ARG A 8 7.84 -1.47 -6.32
N GLY A 9 7.72 -2.52 -7.13
CA GLY A 9 8.06 -3.90 -6.74
C GLY A 9 6.98 -4.63 -5.94
N THR A 10 5.83 -3.99 -5.68
CA THR A 10 4.67 -4.63 -5.05
C THR A 10 3.63 -4.99 -6.12
N SER A 11 3.26 -6.26 -6.19
CA SER A 11 2.21 -6.74 -7.09
C SER A 11 0.83 -6.50 -6.47
N TYR A 12 -0.11 -6.02 -7.27
CA TYR A 12 -1.48 -5.75 -6.86
C TYR A 12 -2.48 -6.05 -7.97
N VAL A 13 -3.72 -6.34 -7.61
CA VAL A 13 -4.83 -6.57 -8.53
C VAL A 13 -5.89 -5.51 -8.29
N VAL A 14 -6.39 -4.91 -9.36
CA VAL A 14 -7.54 -4.00 -9.32
C VAL A 14 -8.74 -4.65 -9.99
N GLU A 15 -9.92 -4.40 -9.46
CA GLU A 15 -11.17 -4.94 -9.98
C GLU A 15 -12.26 -3.89 -9.89
N ALA A 16 -13.01 -3.71 -10.97
CA ALA A 16 -14.27 -2.98 -10.95
C ALA A 16 -15.38 -3.94 -10.54
N VAL A 17 -16.08 -3.61 -9.45
CA VAL A 17 -17.17 -4.41 -8.91
C VAL A 17 -18.47 -3.63 -9.08
N PRO A 18 -19.50 -4.21 -9.71
CA PRO A 18 -20.79 -3.55 -9.85
C PRO A 18 -21.52 -3.55 -8.49
N ASP A 19 -22.07 -2.40 -8.10
CA ASP A 19 -22.83 -2.24 -6.83
C ASP A 19 -24.35 -2.14 -7.03
N GLY A 20 -24.81 -2.11 -8.28
CA GLY A 20 -26.23 -2.02 -8.65
C GLY A 20 -26.68 -0.60 -9.02
N GLN A 21 -25.96 0.44 -8.61
CA GLN A 21 -26.15 1.82 -9.09
C GLN A 21 -24.94 2.36 -9.85
N GLY A 22 -23.76 1.75 -9.69
CA GLY A 22 -22.57 2.02 -10.48
C GLY A 22 -21.51 0.93 -10.34
N TRP A 23 -20.26 1.31 -10.55
CA TRP A 23 -19.10 0.46 -10.33
C TRP A 23 -18.24 1.06 -9.21
N HIS A 24 -17.76 0.23 -8.29
CA HIS A 24 -16.74 0.63 -7.32
C HIS A 24 -15.41 -0.07 -7.61
N GLY A 25 -14.33 0.66 -7.35
CA GLY A 25 -12.97 0.17 -7.51
C GLY A 25 -12.50 -0.56 -6.26
N ARG A 26 -12.09 -1.82 -6.42
CA ARG A 26 -11.46 -2.62 -5.37
C ARG A 26 -10.03 -2.93 -5.73
N TYR A 27 -9.11 -2.89 -4.77
CA TYR A 27 -7.73 -3.32 -4.96
C TYR A 27 -7.31 -4.39 -3.95
N ARG A 28 -6.39 -5.26 -4.36
CA ARG A 28 -5.75 -6.27 -3.51
C ARG A 28 -4.26 -6.24 -3.74
N LEU A 29 -3.50 -5.98 -2.68
CA LEU A 29 -2.04 -6.10 -2.68
C LEU A 29 -1.68 -7.58 -2.48
N LEU A 30 -1.05 -8.20 -3.48
CA LEU A 30 -0.73 -9.62 -3.48
C LEU A 30 0.44 -9.96 -2.54
N ASP A 31 1.37 -9.02 -2.37
CA ASP A 31 2.58 -9.21 -1.57
C ASP A 31 2.29 -9.27 -0.06
N VAL A 32 1.36 -8.44 0.41
CA VAL A 32 0.96 -8.34 1.83
C VAL A 32 -0.39 -8.97 2.13
N GLY A 33 -1.14 -9.41 1.11
CA GLY A 33 -2.47 -10.02 1.28
C GLY A 33 -3.57 -9.02 1.69
N THR A 34 -3.30 -7.72 1.61
CA THR A 34 -4.24 -6.67 2.02
C THR A 34 -5.23 -6.36 0.91
N ILE A 35 -6.50 -6.17 1.27
CA ILE A 35 -7.58 -5.76 0.36
C ILE A 35 -8.06 -4.39 0.84
N GLY A 36 -8.35 -3.49 -0.10
CA GLY A 36 -8.97 -2.22 0.21
C GLY A 36 -9.90 -1.75 -0.91
N ASP A 37 -10.77 -0.82 -0.55
CA ASP A 37 -11.75 -0.22 -1.45
C ASP A 37 -11.37 1.24 -1.71
N ALA A 38 -11.49 1.66 -2.97
CA ALA A 38 -11.12 3.00 -3.41
C ALA A 38 -12.04 4.10 -2.83
N ASP A 39 -13.23 3.72 -2.37
CA ASP A 39 -14.22 4.61 -1.74
C ASP A 39 -13.64 5.36 -0.52
N SER A 40 -12.66 4.76 0.16
CA SER A 40 -11.94 5.34 1.30
C SER A 40 -11.12 6.60 0.95
N LEU A 41 -10.60 6.66 -0.29
CA LEU A 41 -9.71 7.74 -0.75
C LEU A 41 -10.47 8.85 -1.48
N HIS A 42 -11.57 8.49 -2.12
CA HIS A 42 -12.48 9.40 -2.79
C HIS A 42 -13.85 9.32 -2.10
N PRO A 43 -14.03 9.99 -0.94
CA PRO A 43 -15.35 10.10 -0.34
C PRO A 43 -16.25 10.76 -1.37
N SER A 44 -17.21 9.99 -1.85
CA SER A 44 -17.98 10.27 -3.04
C SER A 44 -18.77 11.58 -2.89
N LEU A 45 -18.25 12.67 -3.47
CA LEU A 45 -19.03 13.90 -3.65
C LEU A 45 -20.16 13.70 -4.67
N ASP A 46 -20.03 12.71 -5.55
CA ASP A 46 -21.03 12.30 -6.53
C ASP A 46 -20.99 10.77 -6.70
N THR A 47 -21.58 10.02 -5.75
CA THR A 47 -21.65 8.54 -5.71
C THR A 47 -22.38 7.90 -6.91
N VAL A 48 -22.83 8.67 -7.90
CA VAL A 48 -23.93 8.24 -8.78
C VAL A 48 -23.46 7.68 -10.15
N TRP A 49 -22.18 7.71 -10.54
CA TRP A 49 -21.85 7.37 -11.94
C TRP A 49 -20.39 6.99 -12.27
N ALA A 50 -19.62 6.38 -11.35
CA ALA A 50 -18.32 5.84 -11.77
C ALA A 50 -18.53 4.69 -12.80
N THR A 51 -18.07 4.91 -14.02
CA THR A 51 -18.00 3.89 -15.06
C THR A 51 -16.99 2.80 -14.67
N GLU A 52 -17.05 1.63 -15.29
CA GLU A 52 -16.11 0.54 -15.04
C GLU A 52 -14.64 1.00 -15.13
N ASN A 53 -14.33 1.87 -16.10
CA ASN A 53 -12.98 2.42 -16.29
C ASN A 53 -12.57 3.41 -15.20
N GLU A 54 -13.50 4.23 -14.70
CA GLU A 54 -13.25 5.13 -13.56
C GLU A 54 -13.02 4.35 -12.28
N ALA A 55 -13.82 3.30 -12.03
CA ALA A 55 -13.62 2.39 -10.91
C ALA A 55 -12.22 1.75 -10.92
N LEU A 56 -11.73 1.31 -12.09
CA LEU A 56 -10.37 0.79 -12.23
C LEU A 56 -9.31 1.86 -11.98
N THR A 57 -9.55 3.09 -12.44
CA THR A 57 -8.65 4.23 -12.23
C THR A 57 -8.52 4.53 -10.74
N TYR A 58 -9.66 4.67 -10.03
CA TYR A 58 -9.69 4.92 -8.60
C TYR A 58 -9.09 3.77 -7.78
N ALA A 59 -9.35 2.52 -8.16
CA ALA A 59 -8.70 1.36 -7.55
C ALA A 59 -7.18 1.39 -7.71
N THR A 60 -6.68 1.82 -8.86
CA THR A 60 -5.25 1.94 -9.14
C THR A 60 -4.62 3.04 -8.29
N GLU A 61 -5.26 4.21 -8.21
CA GLU A 61 -4.80 5.33 -7.37
C GLU A 61 -4.79 4.94 -5.88
N ALA A 62 -5.85 4.30 -5.39
CA ALA A 62 -5.94 3.81 -4.02
C ALA A 62 -4.89 2.74 -3.71
N ALA A 63 -4.62 1.82 -4.64
CA ALA A 63 -3.56 0.82 -4.50
C ALA A 63 -2.18 1.47 -4.41
N CYS A 64 -1.87 2.41 -5.31
CA CYS A 64 -0.63 3.16 -5.29
C CYS A 64 -0.45 3.90 -3.96
N HIS A 65 -1.47 4.62 -3.49
CA HIS A 65 -1.43 5.34 -2.23
C HIS A 65 -1.24 4.40 -1.02
N ALA A 66 -1.88 3.23 -1.03
CA ALA A 66 -1.69 2.20 -0.01
C ALA A 66 -0.25 1.67 -0.01
N ILE A 67 0.32 1.39 -1.18
CA ILE A 67 1.72 0.97 -1.33
C ILE A 67 2.66 2.07 -0.84
N GLU A 68 2.41 3.34 -1.19
CA GLU A 68 3.18 4.47 -0.72
C GLU A 68 3.10 4.63 0.79
N THR A 69 1.92 4.42 1.39
CA THR A 69 1.75 4.43 2.85
C THR A 69 2.49 3.27 3.51
N LEU A 70 2.51 2.08 2.92
CA LEU A 70 3.27 0.94 3.46
C LEU A 70 4.79 1.16 3.39
N GLN A 71 5.27 1.79 2.31
CA GLN A 71 6.69 2.06 2.12
C GLN A 71 7.18 3.27 2.93
N THR A 72 6.36 4.33 3.01
CA THR A 72 6.66 5.59 3.71
C THR A 72 6.34 5.49 5.20
N GLY A 73 5.29 4.75 5.57
CA GLY A 73 4.86 4.47 6.94
C GLY A 73 5.71 3.43 7.67
N ARG A 74 6.82 2.98 7.09
CA ARG A 74 7.90 2.42 7.90
C ARG A 74 8.40 3.53 8.84
N PRO A 75 8.35 3.36 10.17
CA PRO A 75 9.34 4.05 10.98
C PRO A 75 10.71 3.59 10.46
N GLN A 76 11.46 4.50 9.82
CA GLN A 76 12.92 4.44 9.73
C GLN A 76 13.48 4.58 11.15
N GLY A 77 13.22 3.56 11.97
CA GLY A 77 13.41 3.58 13.41
C GLY A 77 13.83 2.20 13.91
N GLN A 78 14.70 1.50 13.19
CA GLN A 78 15.62 0.54 13.81
C GLN A 78 16.69 0.14 12.79
N GLY A 79 17.91 0.59 13.03
CA GLY A 79 19.06 0.30 12.18
C GLY A 79 20.15 1.36 12.12
N HIS A 80 20.03 2.51 12.80
CA HIS A 80 21.20 3.32 13.15
C HIS A 80 21.89 2.68 14.37
N GLY A 81 22.69 1.65 14.09
CA GLY A 81 23.44 0.89 15.08
C GLY A 81 24.85 0.60 14.61
N SER A 82 25.56 1.60 14.10
CA SER A 82 27.04 1.64 14.02
C SER A 82 27.42 3.10 13.82
N PRO A 83 28.38 3.70 14.55
CA PRO A 83 29.52 3.07 15.24
C PRO A 83 29.71 3.55 16.70
N SER A 84 30.10 2.66 17.60
CA SER A 84 30.86 3.09 18.79
C SER A 84 31.85 2.01 19.17
N SER A 85 33.08 2.30 18.78
CA SER A 85 34.31 1.69 19.24
C SER A 85 34.42 1.91 20.75
N GLU A 86 33.81 1.04 21.55
CA GLU A 86 34.08 1.00 22.98
C GLU A 86 35.37 0.22 23.21
N ARG A 87 36.30 0.95 23.81
CA ARG A 87 37.70 0.62 24.01
C ARG A 87 37.84 -0.73 24.72
N ARG A 88 38.81 -1.50 24.22
CA ARG A 88 39.53 -2.52 24.99
C ARG A 88 39.90 -1.94 26.36
N TYR A 89 39.34 -2.51 27.42
CA TYR A 89 40.04 -2.62 28.70
C TYR A 89 40.08 -4.10 29.06
N THR A 90 41.24 -4.69 28.82
CA THR A 90 41.66 -5.96 29.38
C THR A 90 41.71 -5.81 30.90
N SER A 91 40.75 -6.39 31.61
CA SER A 91 40.86 -6.61 33.05
C SER A 91 41.74 -7.84 33.26
N LEU A 92 43.02 -7.61 33.55
CA LEU A 92 43.94 -8.61 34.08
C LEU A 92 43.50 -8.90 35.52
N GLY A 93 42.78 -10.01 35.70
CA GLY A 93 42.32 -10.48 36.99
C GLY A 93 42.93 -11.83 37.31
N GLN A 94 43.74 -11.82 38.38
CA GLN A 94 44.28 -12.94 39.17
C GLN A 94 45.56 -13.58 38.65
#